data_AF-A0A8T4PF53-F1
#
_entry.id   AF-A0A8T4PF53-F1
#
_cell.length_a   1.000
_cell.length_b   1.000
_cell.length_c   1.000
_cell.angle_alpha   90.00
_cell.angle_beta   90.00
_cell.angle_gamma   90.00
#
_symmetry.space_group_name_H-M   'P 1'
#
loop_
_entity.id
_entity.type
_entity.pdbx_description
1 polymer ?
#
loop_
_entity_poly.entity_id
_entity_poly.type
_entity_poly.pdbx_seq_one_letter_code
_entity_poly.pdbx_strand_id
1 'polypeptide(L)'
;MGLRRFAVSIIKSLIVLVVATLIFSSVTLNFPGLIKNVFGDIFAYASPEAQKQTVEKLAEACSSIGQENAVSISQVCTNKSLLDSMKENCRNYRELKRRGAGIENEEQVRETCSQIESGGLEKACSQSSLLPDFSEIGASCRDYKSGKIDDREFFFSVIGSAIPSQQTGMPQIGILGEYNKAVNYLNSNKVIYFVALLALLAALYLLIMDIRLFIATLAQISFSIGVFIMLPYFAILAYDKFVGIDTTPILGSMFGLGTAFEPKAIISVVLLMFLRTYTTFIIITGFMFLAVGIFGKVYSLILRGKSKSAELPEAPKPKKKKS
;
A
#
# COMPACT_ATOMS: atom_id res chain seq x y z
N MET A 1 8.23 3.54 -42.52
CA MET A 1 8.78 4.30 -41.37
C MET A 1 10.27 3.94 -41.27
N GLY A 2 11.21 4.89 -41.38
CA GLY A 2 12.65 4.54 -41.44
C GLY A 2 13.21 4.01 -40.11
N LEU A 3 14.16 3.05 -40.17
CA LEU A 3 14.80 2.38 -39.02
C LEU A 3 15.28 3.36 -37.94
N ARG A 4 15.87 4.50 -38.35
CA ARG A 4 16.35 5.57 -37.45
C ARG A 4 15.22 6.20 -36.63
N ARG A 5 14.05 6.45 -37.22
CA ARG A 5 12.89 7.02 -36.50
C ARG A 5 12.32 6.02 -35.50
N PHE A 6 12.31 4.74 -35.85
CA PHE A 6 11.89 3.66 -34.97
C PHE A 6 12.83 3.53 -33.76
N ALA A 7 14.15 3.47 -33.99
CA ALA A 7 15.16 3.41 -32.92
C ALA A 7 15.08 4.59 -31.95
N VAL A 8 14.94 5.81 -32.49
CA VAL A 8 14.73 7.02 -31.68
C VAL A 8 13.45 6.92 -30.85
N SER A 9 12.35 6.38 -31.40
CA SER A 9 11.11 6.20 -30.65
C SER A 9 11.27 5.20 -29.50
N ILE A 10 11.96 4.07 -29.73
CA ILE A 10 12.22 3.06 -28.69
C ILE A 10 13.05 3.66 -27.57
N ILE A 11 14.15 4.34 -27.90
CA ILE A 11 15.05 4.92 -26.89
C ILE A 11 14.34 5.98 -26.05
N LYS A 12 13.48 6.82 -26.66
CA LYS A 12 12.63 7.75 -25.91
C LYS A 12 11.78 7.02 -24.88
N SER A 13 11.07 5.96 -25.28
CA SER A 13 10.21 5.18 -24.38
C SER A 13 11.01 4.51 -23.26
N LEU A 14 12.19 3.96 -23.56
CA LEU A 14 13.08 3.38 -22.56
C LEU A 14 13.56 4.42 -21.54
N ILE A 15 13.93 5.62 -21.99
CA ILE A 15 14.31 6.71 -21.07
C ILE A 15 13.14 7.08 -20.16
N VAL A 16 11.93 7.24 -20.71
CA VAL A 16 10.73 7.54 -19.91
C VAL A 16 10.52 6.46 -18.84
N LEU A 17 10.62 5.18 -19.22
CA LEU A 17 10.40 4.06 -18.31
C LEU A 17 11.48 3.97 -17.21
N VAL A 18 12.76 4.17 -17.55
CA VAL A 18 13.86 4.16 -16.58
C VAL A 18 13.70 5.32 -15.59
N VAL A 19 13.40 6.53 -16.06
CA VAL A 19 13.21 7.69 -15.19
C VAL A 19 11.98 7.52 -14.30
N ALA A 20 10.85 7.07 -14.84
CA ALA A 20 9.65 6.80 -14.05
C ALA A 20 9.92 5.74 -12.98
N THR A 21 10.60 4.64 -13.34
CA THR A 21 10.99 3.58 -12.40
C THR A 21 11.88 4.11 -11.29
N LEU A 22 12.86 4.98 -11.60
CA LEU A 22 13.71 5.64 -10.59
C LEU A 22 12.91 6.52 -9.63
N ILE A 23 11.94 7.28 -10.15
CA ILE A 23 11.07 8.14 -9.34
C ILE A 23 10.18 7.30 -8.42
N PHE A 24 9.51 6.27 -8.93
CA PHE A 24 8.61 5.44 -8.11
C PHE A 24 9.36 4.49 -7.15
N SER A 25 10.55 4.00 -7.52
CA SER A 25 11.39 3.18 -6.62
C SER A 25 12.03 3.99 -5.48
N SER A 26 12.07 5.32 -5.59
CA SER A 26 12.51 6.17 -4.49
C SER A 26 11.56 6.15 -3.29
N VAL A 27 10.31 5.69 -3.47
CA VAL A 27 9.36 5.47 -2.39
C VAL A 27 9.60 4.09 -1.80
N THR A 28 10.18 4.04 -0.60
CA THR A 28 10.20 2.82 0.21
C THR A 28 8.81 2.54 0.74
N LEU A 29 8.04 1.72 0.03
CA LEU A 29 6.76 1.22 0.52
C LEU A 29 7.03 0.09 1.53
N ASN A 30 6.96 0.40 2.83
CA ASN A 30 6.91 -0.64 3.85
C ASN A 30 5.51 -1.30 3.79
N PHE A 31 5.44 -2.54 3.31
CA PHE A 31 4.18 -3.20 2.98
C PHE A 31 3.21 -3.37 4.17
N PRO A 32 3.64 -3.78 5.39
CA PRO A 32 2.80 -3.69 6.59
C PRO A 32 2.26 -2.28 6.84
N GLY A 33 3.08 -1.26 6.62
CA GLY A 33 2.68 0.14 6.69
C GLY A 33 1.64 0.50 5.62
N LEU A 34 1.81 0.04 4.38
CA LEU A 34 0.88 0.26 3.28
C LEU A 34 -0.47 -0.41 3.55
N ILE A 35 -0.48 -1.68 3.99
CA ILE A 35 -1.71 -2.40 4.32
C ILE A 35 -2.45 -1.71 5.47
N LYS A 36 -1.77 -1.41 6.58
CA LYS A 36 -2.39 -0.72 7.74
C LYS A 36 -3.06 0.58 7.32
N ASN A 37 -2.38 1.31 6.45
CA ASN A 37 -2.86 2.56 5.87
C ASN A 37 -4.06 2.38 4.92
N VAL A 38 -4.05 1.35 4.08
CA VAL A 38 -5.17 1.01 3.18
C VAL A 38 -6.42 0.63 3.97
N PHE A 39 -6.31 -0.13 5.06
CA PHE A 39 -7.46 -0.38 5.95
C PHE A 39 -8.02 0.91 6.54
N GLY A 40 -7.14 1.88 6.81
CA GLY A 40 -7.54 3.20 7.23
C GLY A 40 -8.33 3.98 6.20
N ASP A 41 -7.91 3.89 4.95
CA ASP A 41 -8.63 4.51 3.86
C ASP A 41 -9.96 3.76 3.61
N ILE A 42 -9.99 2.44 3.74
CA ILE A 42 -11.22 1.64 3.67
C ILE A 42 -12.23 2.07 4.75
N PHE A 43 -11.77 2.34 5.97
CA PHE A 43 -12.64 2.86 7.02
C PHE A 43 -13.10 4.30 6.71
N ALA A 44 -12.17 5.19 6.36
CA ALA A 44 -12.45 6.61 6.14
C ALA A 44 -13.36 6.90 4.94
N TYR A 45 -13.30 6.08 3.89
CA TYR A 45 -14.12 6.20 2.67
C TYR A 45 -15.38 5.32 2.69
N ALA A 46 -15.68 4.65 3.82
CA ALA A 46 -16.96 3.98 4.02
C ALA A 46 -18.02 4.95 4.52
N SER A 47 -19.30 4.61 4.36
CA SER A 47 -20.41 5.42 4.87
C SER A 47 -20.35 5.54 6.40
N PRO A 48 -20.83 6.65 7.00
CA PRO A 48 -20.84 6.82 8.45
C PRO A 48 -21.57 5.69 9.18
N GLU A 49 -22.64 5.16 8.58
CA GLU A 49 -23.40 4.03 9.12
C GLU A 49 -22.57 2.76 9.16
N ALA A 50 -21.80 2.48 8.09
CA ALA A 50 -20.93 1.32 8.02
C ALA A 50 -19.74 1.42 8.97
N GLN A 51 -19.14 2.62 9.09
CA GLN A 51 -18.09 2.90 10.08
C GLN A 51 -18.60 2.61 11.49
N LYS A 52 -19.75 3.19 11.84
CA LYS A 52 -20.38 3.01 13.15
C LYS A 52 -20.72 1.55 13.43
N GLN A 53 -21.36 0.85 12.48
CA GLN A 53 -21.72 -0.56 12.64
C GLN A 53 -20.50 -1.46 12.83
N THR A 54 -19.41 -1.19 12.11
CA THR A 54 -18.14 -1.89 12.28
C THR A 54 -17.57 -1.66 13.68
N VAL A 55 -17.53 -0.42 14.15
CA VAL A 55 -17.04 -0.06 15.48
C VAL A 55 -17.90 -0.68 16.58
N GLU A 56 -19.23 -0.65 16.43
CA GLU A 56 -20.17 -1.29 17.36
C GLU A 56 -19.93 -2.79 17.47
N LYS A 57 -19.76 -3.49 16.35
CA LYS A 57 -19.43 -4.93 16.35
C LYS A 57 -18.09 -5.24 16.99
N LEU A 58 -17.07 -4.42 16.73
CA LEU A 58 -15.76 -4.56 17.37
C LEU A 58 -15.85 -4.30 18.87
N ALA A 59 -16.61 -3.30 19.29
CA ALA A 59 -16.84 -2.98 20.70
C ALA A 59 -17.65 -4.07 21.43
N GLU A 60 -18.62 -4.69 20.74
CA GLU A 60 -19.35 -5.85 21.23
C GLU A 60 -18.42 -7.05 21.42
N ALA A 61 -17.54 -7.35 20.45
CA ALA A 61 -16.49 -8.36 20.61
C ALA A 61 -15.50 -8.02 21.74
N CYS A 62 -15.21 -6.74 21.98
CA CYS A 62 -14.43 -6.30 23.14
C CYS A 62 -15.14 -6.52 24.48
N SER A 63 -16.48 -6.53 24.50
CA SER A 63 -17.26 -6.79 25.72
C SER A 63 -17.17 -8.25 26.15
N SER A 64 -17.05 -9.20 25.21
CA SER A 64 -16.82 -10.62 25.51
C SER A 64 -15.38 -10.93 25.91
N ILE A 65 -14.41 -10.15 25.40
CA ILE A 65 -13.00 -10.22 25.84
C ILE A 65 -12.81 -9.58 27.23
N GLY A 66 -13.69 -8.65 27.61
CA GLY A 66 -13.63 -7.89 28.86
C GLY A 66 -14.21 -8.57 30.09
N GLN A 67 -14.57 -9.86 30.05
CA GLN A 67 -14.85 -10.61 31.28
C GLN A 67 -13.55 -10.78 32.07
N GLU A 68 -13.52 -10.15 33.25
CA GLU A 68 -12.38 -9.97 34.14
C GLU A 68 -11.67 -11.30 34.49
N ASN A 69 -10.34 -11.25 34.57
CA ASN A 69 -9.41 -12.31 35.02
C ASN A 69 -9.04 -13.45 34.06
N ALA A 70 -9.46 -13.43 32.79
CA ALA A 70 -8.98 -14.42 31.82
C ALA A 70 -7.50 -14.17 31.44
N VAL A 71 -6.59 -14.98 31.98
CA VAL A 71 -5.19 -15.01 31.52
C VAL A 71 -5.17 -15.48 30.07
N SER A 72 -4.55 -14.69 29.18
CA SER A 72 -4.54 -15.04 27.75
C SER A 72 -3.73 -16.31 27.51
N ILE A 73 -4.12 -17.11 26.52
CA ILE A 73 -3.34 -18.28 26.11
C ILE A 73 -1.88 -17.88 25.79
N SER A 74 -1.66 -16.71 25.20
CA SER A 74 -0.29 -16.18 24.98
C SER A 74 0.50 -15.99 26.28
N GLN A 75 -0.12 -15.47 27.34
CA GLN A 75 0.51 -15.32 28.66
C GLN A 75 0.78 -16.67 29.32
N VAL A 76 -0.14 -17.64 29.20
CA VAL A 76 0.09 -19.00 29.74
C VAL A 76 1.18 -19.73 28.95
N CYS A 77 1.26 -19.54 27.64
CA CYS A 77 2.28 -20.17 26.79
C CYS A 77 3.68 -19.55 26.96
N THR A 78 3.79 -18.29 27.38
CA THR A 78 5.06 -17.58 27.55
C THR A 78 5.55 -17.57 29.00
N ASN A 79 4.66 -17.75 29.98
CA ASN A 79 5.01 -17.80 31.39
C ASN A 79 4.88 -19.23 31.95
N LYS A 80 6.02 -19.93 31.99
CA LYS A 80 6.10 -21.31 32.51
C LYS A 80 5.60 -21.44 33.96
N SER A 81 5.85 -20.45 34.81
CA SER A 81 5.37 -20.47 36.21
C SER A 81 3.85 -20.42 36.31
N LEU A 82 3.20 -19.76 35.35
CA LEU A 82 1.76 -19.57 35.31
C LEU A 82 1.06 -20.86 34.85
N LEU A 83 1.63 -21.54 33.84
CA LEU A 83 1.20 -22.88 33.44
C LEU A 83 1.38 -23.91 34.56
N ASP A 84 2.51 -23.87 35.27
CA ASP A 84 2.79 -24.76 36.39
C ASP A 84 1.80 -24.52 37.56
N SER A 85 1.50 -23.25 37.85
CA SER A 85 0.48 -22.86 38.85
C SER A 85 -0.93 -23.35 38.46
N MET A 86 -1.31 -23.27 37.18
CA MET A 86 -2.60 -23.79 36.71
C MET A 86 -2.67 -25.33 36.85
N LYS A 87 -1.58 -26.04 36.58
CA LYS A 87 -1.50 -27.50 36.79
C LYS A 87 -1.58 -27.87 38.27
N GLU A 88 -0.95 -27.09 39.13
CA GLU A 88 -0.99 -27.28 40.58
C GLU A 88 -2.41 -27.05 41.13
N ASN A 89 -3.12 -26.02 40.65
CA ASN A 89 -4.53 -25.78 40.98
C ASN A 89 -5.43 -26.96 40.59
N CYS A 90 -5.19 -27.60 39.44
CA CYS A 90 -5.93 -28.80 39.05
C CYS A 90 -5.65 -30.02 39.94
N ARG A 91 -4.41 -30.17 40.43
CA ARG A 91 -4.09 -31.21 41.43
C ARG A 91 -4.81 -30.95 42.75
N ASN A 92 -4.77 -29.70 43.23
CA ASN A 92 -5.45 -29.29 44.45
C ASN A 92 -6.97 -29.49 44.36
N TYR A 93 -7.58 -29.16 43.21
CA TYR A 93 -8.99 -29.47 42.94
C TYR A 93 -9.32 -30.95 43.09
N ARG A 94 -8.50 -31.86 42.53
CA ARG A 94 -8.71 -33.31 42.66
C ARG A 94 -8.55 -33.81 44.09
N GLU A 95 -7.61 -33.25 44.84
CA GLU A 95 -7.43 -33.60 46.25
C GLU A 95 -8.62 -33.15 47.09
N LEU A 96 -9.11 -31.93 46.90
CA LEU A 96 -10.29 -31.40 47.57
C LEU A 96 -11.54 -32.23 47.26
N LYS A 97 -11.71 -32.62 45.99
CA LYS A 97 -12.81 -33.50 45.55
C LYS A 97 -12.71 -34.90 46.16
N ARG A 98 -11.52 -35.49 46.25
CA ARG A 98 -11.31 -36.79 46.93
C ARG A 98 -11.61 -36.73 48.42
N ARG A 99 -11.43 -35.56 49.05
CA ARG A 99 -11.74 -35.32 50.46
C ARG A 99 -13.21 -34.94 50.70
N GLY A 100 -14.05 -34.93 49.67
CA GLY A 100 -15.49 -34.63 49.78
C GLY A 100 -15.80 -33.15 50.03
N ALA A 101 -14.87 -32.24 49.74
CA ALA A 101 -15.13 -30.81 49.85
C ALA A 101 -16.07 -30.34 48.71
N GLY A 102 -17.07 -29.53 49.04
CA GLY A 102 -17.88 -28.84 48.04
C GLY A 102 -17.06 -27.77 47.34
N ILE A 103 -17.12 -27.74 46.00
CA ILE A 103 -16.37 -26.79 45.18
C ILE A 103 -17.37 -25.94 44.40
N GLU A 104 -17.31 -24.62 44.60
CA GLU A 104 -18.09 -23.67 43.80
C GLU A 104 -17.63 -23.71 42.34
N ASN A 105 -18.58 -23.69 41.40
CA ASN A 105 -18.33 -23.76 39.94
C ASN A 105 -17.58 -25.04 39.49
N GLU A 106 -17.88 -26.19 40.12
CA GLU A 106 -17.23 -27.48 39.87
C GLU A 106 -17.21 -27.90 38.39
N GLU A 107 -18.31 -27.66 37.65
CA GLU A 107 -18.43 -28.01 36.23
C GLU A 107 -17.37 -27.28 35.38
N GLN A 108 -17.18 -25.99 35.63
CA GLN A 108 -16.25 -25.10 34.91
C GLN A 108 -14.79 -25.42 35.26
N VAL A 109 -14.50 -25.71 36.53
CA VAL A 109 -13.17 -26.14 37.00
C VAL A 109 -12.82 -27.52 36.43
N ARG A 110 -13.78 -28.45 36.38
CA ARG A 110 -13.61 -29.78 35.79
C ARG A 110 -13.27 -29.70 34.32
N GLU A 111 -14.01 -28.89 33.55
CA GLU A 111 -13.78 -28.72 32.12
C GLU A 111 -12.40 -28.10 31.83
N THR A 112 -12.05 -27.03 32.56
CA THR A 112 -10.75 -26.35 32.43
C THR A 112 -9.58 -27.29 32.74
N CYS A 113 -9.66 -28.05 33.84
CA CYS A 113 -8.62 -29.02 34.20
C CYS A 113 -8.53 -30.19 33.22
N SER A 114 -9.65 -30.63 32.65
CA SER A 114 -9.64 -31.65 31.58
C SER A 114 -8.91 -31.15 30.33
N GLN A 115 -9.06 -29.89 29.95
CA GLN A 115 -8.36 -29.31 28.80
C GLN A 115 -6.86 -29.13 29.05
N ILE A 116 -6.46 -28.77 30.26
CA ILE A 116 -5.04 -28.63 30.65
C ILE A 116 -4.36 -30.01 30.72
N GLU A 117 -5.00 -31.00 31.34
CA GLU A 117 -4.42 -32.34 31.52
C GLU A 117 -4.38 -33.18 30.23
N SER A 118 -5.31 -32.95 29.30
CA SER A 118 -5.33 -33.62 27.99
C SER A 118 -4.26 -33.12 27.01
N GLY A 119 -3.41 -32.19 27.44
CA GLY A 119 -2.39 -31.58 26.58
C GLY A 119 -2.96 -30.56 25.60
N GLY A 120 -4.23 -30.15 25.75
CA GLY A 120 -4.87 -29.18 24.87
C GLY A 120 -4.17 -27.82 24.89
N LEU A 121 -3.65 -27.42 26.06
CA LEU A 121 -2.92 -26.18 26.22
C LEU A 121 -1.50 -26.25 25.63
N GLU A 122 -0.74 -27.33 25.86
CA GLU A 122 0.56 -27.50 25.18
C GLU A 122 0.42 -27.63 23.66
N LYS A 123 -0.69 -28.20 23.18
CA LYS A 123 -1.03 -28.24 21.75
C LYS A 123 -1.33 -26.84 21.20
N ALA A 124 -2.07 -26.01 21.94
CA ALA A 124 -2.30 -24.61 21.59
C ALA A 124 -1.00 -23.78 21.63
N CYS A 125 -0.12 -24.02 22.61
CA CYS A 125 1.18 -23.36 22.73
C CYS A 125 2.25 -23.83 21.73
N SER A 126 2.15 -25.06 21.21
CA SER A 126 3.01 -25.52 20.12
C SER A 126 2.54 -25.03 18.75
N GLN A 127 1.26 -24.67 18.62
CA GLN A 127 0.67 -24.00 17.47
C GLN A 127 0.76 -22.46 17.54
N SER A 128 1.22 -21.88 18.66
CA SER A 128 1.10 -20.45 18.96
C SER A 128 2.15 -19.53 18.36
N SER A 129 3.15 -20.05 17.62
CA SER A 129 4.07 -19.19 16.85
C SER A 129 3.36 -18.33 15.77
N LEU A 130 2.06 -18.53 15.59
CA LEU A 130 1.17 -17.87 14.62
C LEU A 130 -0.08 -17.22 15.24
N LEU A 131 -0.26 -17.25 16.57
CA LEU A 131 -1.45 -16.63 17.18
C LEU A 131 -1.21 -15.11 17.39
N PRO A 132 -2.14 -14.23 16.94
CA PRO A 132 -2.07 -12.80 17.22
C PRO A 132 -1.98 -12.54 18.72
N ASP A 133 -1.17 -11.58 19.15
CA ASP A 133 -1.16 -11.17 20.55
C ASP A 133 -2.44 -10.39 20.87
N PHE A 134 -3.44 -11.09 21.41
CA PHE A 134 -4.72 -10.49 21.82
C PHE A 134 -4.59 -9.50 22.99
N SER A 135 -3.41 -9.38 23.63
CA SER A 135 -3.19 -8.42 24.70
C SER A 135 -3.27 -6.97 24.20
N GLU A 136 -2.83 -6.70 22.97
CA GLU A 136 -2.93 -5.39 22.31
C GLU A 136 -4.40 -5.04 21.98
N ILE A 137 -5.18 -6.03 21.55
CA ILE A 137 -6.63 -5.87 21.32
C ILE A 137 -7.32 -5.51 22.64
N GLY A 138 -7.03 -6.25 23.72
CA GLY A 138 -7.61 -5.98 25.04
C GLY A 138 -7.26 -4.59 25.59
N ALA A 139 -6.04 -4.10 25.36
CA ALA A 139 -5.65 -2.73 25.71
C ALA A 139 -6.43 -1.69 24.88
N SER A 140 -6.55 -1.91 23.57
CA SER A 140 -7.32 -1.06 22.66
C SER A 140 -8.80 -1.00 23.06
N CYS A 141 -9.39 -2.12 23.46
CA CYS A 141 -10.75 -2.20 23.96
C CYS A 141 -10.97 -1.34 25.22
N ARG A 142 -10.00 -1.33 26.16
CA ARG A 142 -10.08 -0.52 27.39
C ARG A 142 -9.94 0.96 27.08
N ASP A 143 -8.96 1.32 26.25
CA ASP A 143 -8.73 2.71 25.85
C ASP A 143 -9.97 3.28 25.13
N TYR A 144 -10.62 2.50 24.26
CA TYR A 144 -11.86 2.91 23.59
C TYR A 144 -13.02 3.08 24.56
N LYS A 145 -13.26 2.11 25.47
CA LYS A 145 -14.31 2.23 26.50
C LYS A 145 -14.11 3.43 27.43
N SER A 146 -12.86 3.80 27.69
CA SER A 146 -12.51 4.98 28.50
C SER A 146 -12.62 6.31 27.75
N GLY A 147 -12.93 6.29 26.44
CA GLY A 147 -12.98 7.48 25.59
C GLY A 147 -11.62 8.08 25.27
N LYS A 148 -10.53 7.34 25.48
CA LYS A 148 -9.15 7.80 25.25
C LYS A 148 -8.76 7.76 23.78
N ILE A 149 -9.38 6.88 22.99
CA ILE A 149 -9.19 6.75 21.55
C ILE A 149 -10.53 6.85 20.84
N ASP A 150 -10.54 7.38 19.61
CA ASP A 150 -11.75 7.51 18.79
C ASP A 150 -12.07 6.22 17.99
N ASP A 151 -13.23 6.21 17.32
CA ASP A 151 -13.72 5.11 16.46
C ASP A 151 -12.67 4.62 15.44
N ARG A 152 -11.95 5.58 14.86
CA ARG A 152 -10.97 5.34 13.82
C ARG A 152 -9.72 4.71 14.43
N GLU A 153 -9.19 5.30 15.50
CA GLU A 153 -8.06 4.79 16.26
C GLU A 153 -8.35 3.40 16.86
N PHE A 154 -9.57 3.15 17.30
CA PHE A 154 -10.02 1.86 17.80
C PHE A 154 -10.03 0.79 16.70
N PHE A 155 -10.67 1.07 15.55
CA PHE A 155 -10.65 0.18 14.39
C PHE A 155 -9.22 -0.16 13.96
N PHE A 156 -8.34 0.85 13.90
CA PHE A 156 -6.94 0.68 13.54
C PHE A 156 -6.14 -0.16 14.52
N SER A 157 -6.39 -0.02 15.81
CA SER A 157 -5.62 -0.72 16.83
C SER A 157 -6.00 -2.21 16.83
N VAL A 158 -7.28 -2.52 16.64
CA VAL A 158 -7.76 -3.91 16.55
C VAL A 158 -7.32 -4.58 15.24
N ILE A 159 -7.55 -3.98 14.07
CA ILE A 159 -7.10 -4.56 12.79
C ILE A 159 -5.56 -4.57 12.67
N GLY A 160 -4.90 -3.54 13.19
CA GLY A 160 -3.44 -3.42 13.19
C GLY A 160 -2.75 -4.51 13.99
N SER A 161 -3.30 -4.89 15.16
CA SER A 161 -2.80 -6.01 15.99
C SER A 161 -3.06 -7.40 15.38
N ALA A 162 -4.04 -7.53 14.48
CA ALA A 162 -4.30 -8.76 13.73
C ALA A 162 -3.33 -8.95 12.55
N ILE A 163 -2.63 -7.88 12.13
CA ILE A 163 -1.59 -7.95 11.10
C ILE A 163 -0.27 -8.19 11.83
N PRO A 164 0.38 -9.36 11.65
CA PRO A 164 1.61 -9.67 12.36
C PRO A 164 2.64 -8.55 12.17
N SER A 165 3.12 -8.01 13.30
CA SER A 165 4.26 -7.09 13.31
C SER A 165 5.49 -7.82 12.78
N GLN A 166 6.45 -7.07 12.23
CA GLN A 166 7.61 -7.48 11.42
C GLN A 166 8.45 -8.71 11.88
N GLN A 167 8.18 -9.32 13.04
CA GLN A 167 8.94 -10.44 13.59
C GLN A 167 8.48 -11.82 13.11
N THR A 168 7.21 -12.01 12.75
CA THR A 168 6.77 -13.25 12.12
C THR A 168 6.75 -13.04 10.61
N GLY A 169 7.64 -13.76 9.92
CA GLY A 169 7.85 -13.63 8.48
C GLY A 169 6.53 -13.47 7.74
N MET A 170 6.43 -12.40 6.95
CA MET A 170 5.24 -12.04 6.18
C MET A 170 4.58 -13.30 5.60
N PRO A 171 3.25 -13.44 5.62
CA PRO A 171 2.60 -14.54 4.93
C PRO A 171 3.11 -14.55 3.49
N GLN A 172 3.73 -15.65 3.08
CA GLN A 172 4.24 -15.87 1.73
C GLN A 172 3.05 -15.98 0.75
N ILE A 173 2.37 -14.87 0.51
CA ILE A 173 1.55 -14.72 -0.68
C ILE A 173 2.57 -14.55 -1.80
N GLY A 174 2.81 -15.61 -2.60
CA GLY A 174 3.98 -15.73 -3.48
C GLY A 174 4.27 -14.53 -4.40
N ILE A 175 3.24 -13.77 -4.78
CA ILE A 175 3.36 -12.55 -5.61
C ILE A 175 4.02 -11.39 -4.84
N LEU A 176 3.78 -11.29 -3.52
CA LEU A 176 4.27 -10.20 -2.67
C LEU A 176 5.73 -10.38 -2.27
N GLY A 177 6.18 -11.63 -2.12
CA GLY A 177 7.60 -11.96 -1.93
C GLY A 177 8.44 -11.53 -3.14
N GLU A 178 7.94 -11.74 -4.35
CA GLU A 178 8.60 -11.32 -5.59
C GLU A 178 8.59 -9.79 -5.77
N TYR A 179 7.50 -9.11 -5.41
CA TYR A 179 7.46 -7.64 -5.40
C TYR A 179 8.52 -7.04 -4.47
N ASN A 180 8.61 -7.53 -3.23
CA ASN A 180 9.61 -7.03 -2.27
C ASN A 180 11.04 -7.34 -2.73
N LYS A 181 11.29 -8.52 -3.31
CA LYS A 181 12.59 -8.82 -3.94
C LYS A 181 12.90 -7.85 -5.07
N ALA A 182 11.94 -7.56 -5.94
CA ALA A 182 12.11 -6.62 -7.06
C ALA A 182 12.38 -5.19 -6.56
N VAL A 183 11.64 -4.71 -5.56
CA VAL A 183 11.84 -3.39 -4.94
C VAL A 183 13.19 -3.31 -4.23
N ASN A 184 13.59 -4.35 -3.50
CA ASN A 184 14.91 -4.40 -2.85
C ASN A 184 16.03 -4.46 -3.89
N TYR A 185 15.86 -5.21 -4.98
CA TYR A 185 16.80 -5.24 -6.09
C TYR A 185 16.92 -3.87 -6.77
N LEU A 186 15.79 -3.20 -7.04
CA LEU A 186 15.72 -1.84 -7.58
C LEU A 186 16.44 -0.84 -6.68
N ASN A 187 16.20 -0.92 -5.36
CA ASN A 187 16.80 -0.01 -4.39
C ASN A 187 18.31 -0.22 -4.23
N SER A 188 18.78 -1.47 -4.21
CA SER A 188 20.20 -1.80 -4.09
C SER A 188 21.00 -1.49 -5.37
N ASN A 189 20.34 -1.46 -6.54
CA ASN A 189 20.99 -1.29 -7.84
C ASN A 189 20.72 0.05 -8.53
N LYS A 190 20.36 1.11 -7.77
CA LYS A 190 20.07 2.46 -8.33
C LYS A 190 21.16 2.95 -9.29
N VAL A 191 22.42 2.66 -9.01
CA VAL A 191 23.57 3.02 -9.86
C VAL A 191 23.46 2.42 -11.27
N ILE A 192 22.99 1.18 -11.41
CA ILE A 192 22.82 0.52 -12.72
C ILE A 192 21.81 1.29 -13.58
N TYR A 193 20.72 1.76 -12.98
CA TYR A 193 19.71 2.55 -13.69
C TYR A 193 20.23 3.92 -14.12
N PHE A 194 21.08 4.56 -13.32
CA PHE A 194 21.78 5.79 -13.73
C PHE A 194 22.72 5.55 -14.91
N VAL A 195 23.51 4.48 -14.87
CA VAL A 195 24.41 4.11 -15.97
C VAL A 195 23.62 3.80 -17.24
N ALA A 196 22.53 3.04 -17.13
CA ALA A 196 21.64 2.74 -18.25
C ALA A 196 21.02 4.01 -18.84
N LEU A 197 20.60 4.97 -18.00
CA LEU A 197 20.05 6.25 -18.43
C LEU A 197 21.09 7.06 -19.22
N LEU A 198 22.34 7.14 -18.75
CA LEU A 198 23.42 7.83 -19.46
C LEU A 198 23.70 7.18 -20.81
N ALA A 199 23.75 5.84 -20.87
CA ALA A 199 23.93 5.11 -22.11
C ALA A 199 22.79 5.38 -23.12
N LEU A 200 21.54 5.41 -22.65
CA LEU A 200 20.38 5.73 -23.49
C LEU A 200 20.40 7.17 -23.99
N LEU A 201 20.79 8.14 -23.15
CA LEU A 201 20.94 9.55 -23.55
C LEU A 201 22.06 9.73 -24.58
N ALA A 202 23.20 9.05 -24.40
CA ALA A 202 24.29 9.06 -25.37
C ALA A 202 23.86 8.44 -26.71
N ALA A 203 23.19 7.28 -26.68
CA ALA A 203 22.66 6.63 -27.88
C ALA A 203 21.64 7.53 -28.60
N LEU A 204 20.77 8.21 -27.85
CA LEU A 204 19.80 9.15 -28.40
C LEU A 204 20.49 10.34 -29.09
N TYR A 205 21.52 10.89 -28.45
CA TYR A 205 22.31 11.99 -29.03
C TYR A 205 23.00 11.54 -30.32
N LEU A 206 23.67 10.39 -30.31
CA LEU A 206 24.35 9.83 -31.48
C LEU A 206 23.39 9.52 -32.64
N LEU A 207 22.16 9.09 -32.35
CA LEU A 207 21.15 8.88 -33.39
C LEU A 207 20.58 10.17 -33.95
N ILE A 208 20.60 11.28 -33.21
CA ILE A 208 20.06 12.56 -33.67
C ILE A 208 21.14 13.39 -34.37
N MET A 209 22.34 13.48 -33.81
CA MET A 209 23.49 14.29 -34.27
C MET A 209 23.18 15.78 -34.53
N ASP A 210 22.17 16.32 -33.86
CA ASP A 210 21.77 17.73 -33.92
C ASP A 210 21.37 18.17 -32.50
N ILE A 211 22.11 19.13 -31.94
CA ILE A 211 21.90 19.60 -30.56
C ILE A 211 20.53 20.23 -30.36
N ARG A 212 20.00 20.96 -31.36
CA ARG A 212 18.67 21.60 -31.26
C ARG A 212 17.57 20.55 -31.28
N LEU A 213 17.69 19.56 -32.17
CA LEU A 213 16.73 18.46 -32.27
C LEU A 213 16.80 17.52 -31.05
N PHE A 214 18.00 17.35 -30.47
CA PHE A 214 18.22 16.63 -29.23
C PHE A 214 17.55 17.31 -28.04
N ILE A 215 17.76 18.62 -27.85
CA ILE A 215 17.11 19.40 -26.78
C ILE A 215 15.58 19.37 -26.94
N ALA A 216 15.06 19.55 -28.16
CA ALA A 216 13.62 19.45 -28.41
C ALA A 216 13.09 18.05 -28.08
N THR A 217 13.88 17.00 -28.33
CA THR A 217 13.55 15.63 -27.95
C THR A 217 13.57 15.43 -26.44
N LEU A 218 14.54 15.99 -25.71
CA LEU A 218 14.58 15.94 -24.25
C LEU A 218 13.37 16.63 -23.63
N ALA A 219 12.94 17.78 -24.17
CA ALA A 219 11.70 18.44 -23.75
C ALA A 219 10.47 17.55 -23.97
N GLN A 220 10.43 16.80 -25.09
CA GLN A 220 9.36 15.85 -25.34
C GLN A 220 9.38 14.67 -24.35
N ILE A 221 10.56 14.11 -24.05
CA ILE A 221 10.73 13.05 -23.05
C ILE A 221 10.29 13.55 -21.67
N SER A 222 10.72 14.76 -21.30
CA SER A 222 10.35 15.42 -20.04
C SER A 222 8.84 15.58 -19.91
N PHE A 223 8.19 16.09 -20.96
CA PHE A 223 6.72 16.16 -21.03
C PHE A 223 6.07 14.78 -20.88
N SER A 224 6.59 13.76 -21.58
CA SER A 224 6.06 12.40 -21.52
C SER A 224 6.17 11.79 -20.11
N ILE A 225 7.28 12.01 -19.40
CA ILE A 225 7.44 11.59 -18.00
C ILE A 225 6.40 12.30 -17.12
N GLY A 226 6.27 13.62 -17.27
CA GLY A 226 5.30 14.40 -16.52
C GLY A 226 3.86 13.93 -16.74
N VAL A 227 3.46 13.67 -17.99
CA VAL A 227 2.13 13.13 -18.31
C VAL A 227 1.97 11.70 -17.76
N PHE A 228 2.98 10.84 -17.89
CA PHE A 228 2.93 9.47 -17.40
C PHE A 228 2.69 9.41 -15.88
N ILE A 229 3.29 10.34 -15.12
CA ILE A 229 3.10 10.46 -13.67
C ILE A 229 1.76 11.12 -13.34
N MET A 230 1.47 12.27 -13.96
CA MET A 230 0.35 13.11 -13.52
C MET A 230 -1.01 12.65 -14.06
N LEU A 231 -1.06 12.01 -15.23
CA LEU A 231 -2.32 11.61 -15.84
C LEU A 231 -3.08 10.55 -15.00
N PRO A 232 -2.44 9.47 -14.51
CA PRO A 232 -3.11 8.55 -13.60
C PRO A 232 -3.52 9.24 -12.30
N TYR A 233 -2.68 10.12 -11.75
CA TYR A 233 -3.01 10.89 -10.54
C TYR A 233 -4.28 11.74 -10.72
N PHE A 234 -4.35 12.53 -11.78
CA PHE A 234 -5.54 13.34 -12.06
C PHE A 234 -6.76 12.50 -12.42
N ALA A 235 -6.58 11.35 -13.07
CA ALA A 235 -7.67 10.41 -13.34
C ALA A 235 -8.27 9.86 -12.04
N ILE A 236 -7.44 9.53 -11.04
CA ILE A 236 -7.89 9.09 -9.72
C ILE A 236 -8.66 10.23 -9.03
N LEU A 237 -8.14 11.46 -9.03
CA LEU A 237 -8.83 12.62 -8.44
C LEU A 237 -10.16 12.94 -9.12
N ALA A 238 -10.22 12.79 -10.45
CA ALA A 238 -11.45 12.96 -11.20
C ALA A 238 -12.47 11.87 -10.86
N TYR A 239 -12.02 10.61 -10.74
CA TYR A 239 -12.87 9.51 -10.31
C TYR A 239 -13.47 9.78 -8.93
N ASP A 240 -12.63 10.17 -7.96
CA ASP A 240 -13.08 10.52 -6.61
C ASP A 240 -14.14 11.64 -6.63
N LYS A 241 -13.91 12.69 -7.43
CA LYS A 241 -14.84 13.81 -7.54
C LYS A 241 -16.17 13.49 -8.24
N PHE A 242 -16.16 12.66 -9.29
CA PHE A 242 -17.33 12.44 -10.15
C PHE A 242 -18.09 11.14 -9.86
N VAL A 243 -17.38 10.09 -9.43
CA VAL A 243 -17.95 8.77 -9.17
C VAL A 243 -18.03 8.48 -7.67
N GLY A 244 -17.08 9.04 -6.90
CA GLY A 244 -16.92 8.79 -5.47
C GLY A 244 -16.18 7.50 -5.19
N ILE A 245 -15.13 7.57 -4.38
CA ILE A 245 -14.51 6.40 -3.76
C ILE A 245 -15.44 5.94 -2.64
N ASP A 246 -15.94 4.72 -2.77
CA ASP A 246 -16.79 4.07 -1.76
C ASP A 246 -16.21 2.70 -1.41
N THR A 247 -15.89 2.52 -0.14
CA THR A 247 -15.33 1.29 0.43
C THR A 247 -16.29 0.60 1.40
N THR A 248 -17.54 1.08 1.50
CA THR A 248 -18.60 0.53 2.36
C THR A 248 -18.81 -0.98 2.16
N PRO A 249 -18.91 -1.50 0.93
CA PRO A 249 -19.12 -2.95 0.71
C PRO A 249 -17.93 -3.78 1.18
N ILE A 250 -16.71 -3.25 1.03
CA ILE A 250 -15.47 -3.91 1.48
C ILE A 250 -15.45 -3.97 3.01
N LEU A 251 -15.72 -2.85 3.68
CA LEU A 251 -15.78 -2.79 5.14
C LEU A 251 -16.89 -3.72 5.68
N GLY A 252 -18.09 -3.68 5.11
CA GLY A 252 -19.20 -4.56 5.48
C GLY A 252 -18.88 -6.05 5.28
N SER A 253 -18.16 -6.40 4.19
CA SER A 253 -17.76 -7.78 3.93
C SER A 253 -16.79 -8.36 4.97
N MET A 254 -15.93 -7.52 5.59
CA MET A 254 -15.01 -7.96 6.66
C MET A 254 -15.76 -8.48 7.90
N PHE A 255 -17.02 -8.06 8.07
CA PHE A 255 -17.88 -8.45 9.19
C PHE A 255 -19.07 -9.32 8.77
N GLY A 256 -18.98 -9.95 7.59
CA GLY A 256 -19.99 -10.87 7.07
C GLY A 256 -21.32 -10.22 6.66
N LEU A 257 -21.34 -8.91 6.42
CA LEU A 257 -22.56 -8.12 6.17
C LEU A 257 -22.82 -7.80 4.68
N GLY A 258 -22.16 -8.47 3.73
CA GLY A 258 -22.41 -8.18 2.32
C GLY A 258 -21.61 -9.04 1.34
N THR A 259 -21.88 -8.84 0.06
CA THR A 259 -21.16 -9.48 -1.04
C THR A 259 -19.80 -8.80 -1.25
N ALA A 260 -18.70 -9.50 -0.94
CA ALA A 260 -17.32 -9.02 -1.08
C ALA A 260 -16.92 -8.61 -2.52
N PHE A 261 -17.76 -8.90 -3.52
CA PHE A 261 -17.48 -8.73 -4.93
C PHE A 261 -18.34 -7.64 -5.58
N GLU A 262 -18.29 -6.43 -5.02
CA GLU A 262 -18.74 -5.24 -5.76
C GLU A 262 -17.56 -4.64 -6.54
N PRO A 263 -17.60 -4.65 -7.89
CA PRO A 263 -16.50 -4.14 -8.71
C PRO A 263 -16.13 -2.69 -8.40
N LYS A 264 -17.13 -1.86 -8.06
CA LYS A 264 -16.91 -0.45 -7.68
C LYS A 264 -16.02 -0.37 -6.43
N ALA A 265 -16.31 -1.17 -5.41
CA ALA A 265 -15.57 -1.14 -4.15
C ALA A 265 -14.14 -1.69 -4.29
N ILE A 266 -13.93 -2.69 -5.16
CA ILE A 266 -12.59 -3.18 -5.51
C ILE A 266 -11.79 -2.07 -6.24
N ILE A 267 -12.42 -1.39 -7.20
CA ILE A 267 -11.80 -0.25 -7.90
C ILE A 267 -11.43 0.85 -6.91
N SER A 268 -12.32 1.21 -5.97
CA SER A 268 -12.05 2.18 -4.90
C SER A 268 -10.77 1.83 -4.13
N VAL A 269 -10.63 0.58 -3.68
CA VAL A 269 -9.43 0.13 -2.93
C VAL A 269 -8.17 0.20 -3.79
N VAL A 270 -8.25 -0.22 -5.06
CA VAL A 270 -7.11 -0.13 -5.98
C VAL A 270 -6.70 1.33 -6.19
N LEU A 271 -7.65 2.24 -6.40
CA LEU A 271 -7.39 3.66 -6.57
C LEU A 271 -6.74 4.27 -5.32
N LEU A 272 -7.20 3.89 -4.12
CA LEU A 272 -6.60 4.31 -2.85
C LEU A 272 -5.16 3.80 -2.69
N MET A 273 -4.90 2.55 -3.06
CA MET A 273 -3.53 2.00 -3.10
C MET A 273 -2.64 2.82 -4.04
N PHE A 274 -3.12 3.16 -5.24
CA PHE A 274 -2.39 4.02 -6.16
C PHE A 274 -2.18 5.41 -5.59
N LEU A 275 -3.20 6.05 -5.01
CA LEU A 275 -3.10 7.38 -4.42
C LEU A 275 -2.03 7.42 -3.31
N ARG A 276 -1.94 6.36 -2.50
CA ARG A 276 -0.89 6.19 -1.47
C ARG A 276 0.52 6.11 -2.05
N THR A 277 0.69 5.62 -3.28
CA THR A 277 1.99 5.64 -3.95
C THR A 277 2.42 7.05 -4.39
N TYR A 278 1.47 7.97 -4.61
CA TYR A 278 1.76 9.37 -4.98
C TYR A 278 2.15 10.22 -3.77
N THR A 279 3.41 10.11 -3.37
CA THR A 279 3.99 11.02 -2.38
C THR A 279 4.11 12.45 -2.93
N THR A 280 4.21 13.44 -2.04
CA THR A 280 4.48 14.84 -2.40
C THR A 280 5.70 14.96 -3.33
N PHE A 281 6.73 14.14 -3.11
CA PHE A 281 7.91 14.09 -3.97
C PHE A 281 7.57 13.69 -5.41
N ILE A 282 6.78 12.64 -5.61
CA ILE A 282 6.37 12.17 -6.95
C ILE A 282 5.53 13.24 -7.65
N ILE A 283 4.59 13.85 -6.93
CA ILE A 283 3.70 14.89 -7.48
C ILE A 283 4.52 16.11 -7.93
N ILE A 284 5.39 16.64 -7.06
CA ILE A 284 6.26 17.78 -7.39
C ILE A 284 7.14 17.44 -8.59
N THR A 285 7.76 16.25 -8.59
CA THR A 285 8.62 15.79 -9.68
C THR A 285 7.83 15.71 -11.00
N GLY A 286 6.61 15.14 -10.98
CA GLY A 286 5.71 15.09 -12.12
C GLY A 286 5.37 16.48 -12.68
N PHE A 287 5.04 17.44 -11.82
CA PHE A 287 4.81 18.83 -12.22
C PHE A 287 6.05 19.50 -12.81
N MET A 288 7.23 19.28 -12.23
CA MET A 288 8.49 19.83 -12.75
C MET A 288 8.79 19.29 -14.15
N PHE A 289 8.61 17.99 -14.38
CA PHE A 289 8.77 17.38 -15.70
C PHE A 289 7.74 17.90 -16.72
N LEU A 290 6.47 18.08 -16.32
CA LEU A 290 5.47 18.74 -17.16
C LEU A 290 5.88 20.17 -17.52
N ALA A 291 6.26 20.97 -16.54
CA ALA A 291 6.64 22.36 -16.73
C ALA A 291 7.83 22.48 -17.70
N VAL A 292 8.92 21.75 -17.44
CA VAL A 292 10.11 21.74 -18.31
C VAL A 292 9.74 21.29 -19.73
N GLY A 293 8.89 20.26 -19.86
CA GLY A 293 8.42 19.78 -21.15
C GLY A 293 7.57 20.80 -21.91
N ILE A 294 6.67 21.52 -21.23
CA ILE A 294 5.84 22.59 -21.81
C ILE A 294 6.72 23.77 -22.24
N PHE A 295 7.59 24.26 -21.35
CA PHE A 295 8.53 25.35 -21.66
C PHE A 295 9.42 25.00 -22.86
N GLY A 296 9.96 23.79 -22.89
CA GLY A 296 10.79 23.32 -24.01
C GLY A 296 10.01 23.21 -25.32
N LYS A 297 8.75 22.75 -25.30
CA LYS A 297 7.87 22.76 -26.48
C LYS A 297 7.59 24.17 -26.98
N VAL A 298 7.19 25.09 -26.10
CA VAL A 298 6.91 26.49 -26.45
C VAL A 298 8.15 27.17 -27.02
N TYR A 299 9.30 26.99 -26.38
CA TYR A 299 10.58 27.55 -26.85
C TYR A 299 10.96 27.00 -28.24
N SER A 300 10.77 25.71 -28.49
CA SER A 300 11.03 25.10 -29.80
C SER A 300 10.11 25.64 -30.91
N LEU A 301 8.85 25.97 -30.58
CA LEU A 301 7.90 26.57 -31.51
C LEU A 301 8.28 28.01 -31.86
N ILE A 302 8.68 28.80 -30.86
CA ILE A 302 9.13 30.20 -31.06
C ILE A 302 10.37 30.24 -31.96
N LEU A 303 11.33 29.33 -31.76
CA LEU A 303 12.54 29.25 -32.60
C LEU A 303 12.23 28.84 -34.05
N ARG A 304 11.29 27.91 -34.25
CA ARG A 304 10.81 27.55 -35.61
C ARG A 304 10.05 28.68 -36.29
N GLY A 305 9.27 29.46 -35.52
CA GLY A 305 8.59 30.65 -36.02
C GLY A 305 9.57 31.73 -36.47
N LYS A 306 10.61 32.00 -35.68
CA LYS A 306 11.66 32.97 -36.04
C LYS A 306 12.49 32.53 -37.25
N SER A 307 12.73 31.23 -37.47
CA SER A 307 13.48 30.78 -38.66
C SER A 307 12.67 30.89 -39.96
N LYS A 308 11.32 30.77 -39.89
CA LYS A 308 10.45 30.97 -41.05
C LYS A 308 10.25 32.44 -41.42
N SER A 309 10.30 33.35 -40.45
CA SER A 309 10.24 34.79 -40.71
C SER A 309 11.56 35.39 -41.21
N ALA A 310 12.65 34.60 -41.25
CA ALA A 310 13.96 35.02 -41.77
C ALA A 310 14.20 34.62 -43.24
N GLU A 311 13.27 33.89 -43.88
CA GLU A 311 13.30 33.67 -45.33
C GLU A 311 12.80 34.95 -46.04
N LEU A 312 13.72 35.68 -46.69
CA LEU A 312 13.45 36.85 -47.52
C LEU A 312 12.32 36.58 -48.54
N PRO A 313 11.55 37.60 -48.95
CA PRO A 313 10.56 37.45 -50.02
C PRO A 313 11.24 36.93 -51.30
N GLU A 314 10.73 35.82 -51.83
CA GLU A 314 11.14 35.24 -53.12
C GLU A 314 11.20 36.33 -54.20
N ALA A 315 12.36 36.49 -54.83
CA ALA A 315 12.52 37.38 -55.96
C ALA A 315 11.52 37.03 -57.08
N PRO A 316 10.91 38.02 -57.75
CA PRO A 316 9.89 37.76 -58.76
C PRO A 316 10.49 36.99 -59.94
N LYS A 317 9.91 35.83 -60.24
CA LYS A 317 10.31 34.99 -61.39
C LYS A 317 10.17 35.79 -62.70
N PRO A 318 11.14 35.72 -63.63
CA PRO A 318 11.07 36.46 -64.87
C PRO A 318 9.93 35.91 -65.74
N LYS A 319 9.09 36.83 -66.24
CA LYS A 319 8.05 36.52 -67.23
C LYS A 319 8.72 35.97 -68.48
N LYS A 320 8.47 34.69 -68.81
CA LYS A 320 8.79 34.13 -70.13
C LYS A 320 8.01 34.93 -71.18
N LYS A 321 8.72 35.62 -72.08
CA LYS A 321 8.16 36.11 -73.35
C LYS A 321 7.63 34.89 -74.12
N LYS A 322 6.34 34.91 -74.45
CA LYS A 322 5.78 34.02 -75.48
C LYS A 322 6.33 34.51 -76.82
N SER A 323 7.01 33.62 -77.53
CA SER A 323 7.19 33.70 -78.98
C SER A 323 6.09 32.89 -79.65
#